data_AF-A0A6G0RAI0-F1
#
_entry.id   AF-A0A6G0RAI0-F1
#
_cell.length_a   1.000
_cell.length_b   1.000
_cell.length_c   1.000
_cell.angle_alpha   90.00
_cell.angle_beta   90.00
_cell.angle_gamma   90.00
#
_symmetry.space_group_name_H-M   'P 1'
#
loop_
_entity.id
_entity.type
_entity.pdbx_description
1 polymer ?
#
loop_
_entity_poly.entity_id
_entity_poly.type
_entity_poly.pdbx_seq_one_letter_code
_entity_poly.pdbx_strand_id
1 'polypeptide(L)'
;MPRATKKSGKTSGKNTNVRPRATSKSKPSQAFSEDTHNSKRKRGQDEDEVDGDSAKNKTARVTRNATAEAAEGVEGETIRQTCDDQELSLADLAEAVPALEKMHARMRDGKRQLGKRRSGDKFQLSSSLFHVFAHRYRAARNAHKDVDYQRLSETDNFKSFRGHVEELRAKEPELKVAVKKALAEQREIDAGKPMKNIDALEKEIAMLDVHHKEDVAKCKQLEVDIEQQEEQHSLTISKLKESYEVEIGKLQNELNEVKAMNSALKEVVTGRGKSAELGGEVNEVKDKVAELEQKKEAELVAFGNRLARKERGLVAQSEAMKAELERIKGEWAKLEREQSRHDFQVQRYTDWQCVIDTAKYDREVAIENENVLRYKWARENERANELKMRLDSHAACCDTEHCIESFVGKHSHDRTYFLECSVYLLSCSLTLCCWFYKQT
;
A
#
# COMPACT_ATOMS: atom_id res chain seq x y z
N MET A 1 -3.72 -65.33 -1.82
CA MET A 1 -3.51 -65.67 -0.39
C MET A 1 -2.40 -66.72 -0.29
N PRO A 2 -1.77 -66.97 0.87
CA PRO A 2 -1.54 -66.15 2.09
C PRO A 2 -0.11 -65.53 2.04
N ARG A 3 0.44 -64.69 2.94
CA ARG A 3 0.24 -64.29 4.36
C ARG A 3 0.88 -65.18 5.44
N ALA A 4 2.12 -64.86 5.88
CA ALA A 4 2.70 -65.19 7.20
C ALA A 4 3.99 -64.35 7.48
N THR A 5 4.48 -64.17 8.72
CA THR A 5 3.98 -63.21 9.74
C THR A 5 4.98 -62.96 10.91
N LYS A 6 5.07 -61.71 11.41
CA LYS A 6 5.59 -61.30 12.77
C LYS A 6 7.10 -61.60 12.99
N LYS A 7 7.82 -61.18 14.05
CA LYS A 7 7.60 -60.53 15.39
C LYS A 7 9.00 -59.97 15.86
N SER A 8 9.24 -59.03 16.78
CA SER A 8 8.64 -57.75 17.24
C SER A 8 9.57 -57.09 18.31
N GLY A 9 9.82 -55.78 18.32
CA GLY A 9 10.65 -55.11 19.37
C GLY A 9 10.33 -53.61 19.59
N LYS A 10 10.51 -53.09 20.82
CA LYS A 10 10.03 -51.74 21.23
C LYS A 10 10.80 -51.16 22.45
N THR A 11 11.51 -50.04 22.27
CA THR A 11 12.05 -49.10 23.28
C THR A 11 12.24 -47.74 22.55
N SER A 12 11.95 -46.54 23.05
CA SER A 12 11.98 -45.92 24.40
C SER A 12 13.39 -45.51 24.86
N GLY A 13 13.73 -44.22 24.77
CA GLY A 13 15.05 -43.68 25.16
C GLY A 13 15.18 -42.16 24.96
N LYS A 14 15.33 -41.43 26.08
CA LYS A 14 15.30 -39.96 26.25
C LYS A 14 16.67 -39.27 26.04
N ASN A 15 16.66 -37.92 25.93
CA ASN A 15 17.64 -36.93 26.44
C ASN A 15 18.81 -36.34 25.58
N THR A 16 18.64 -35.06 25.21
CA THR A 16 19.51 -33.87 25.51
C THR A 16 21.05 -33.95 25.60
N ASN A 17 21.74 -33.16 24.76
CA ASN A 17 22.75 -32.12 25.15
C ASN A 17 23.06 -31.22 23.92
N VAL A 18 23.09 -29.88 24.01
CA VAL A 18 24.11 -28.96 24.58
C VAL A 18 25.40 -28.81 23.76
N ARG A 19 25.55 -27.59 23.24
CA ARG A 19 26.69 -26.89 22.59
C ARG A 19 28.09 -27.16 23.17
N PRO A 20 29.13 -27.30 22.32
CA PRO A 20 30.50 -26.90 22.64
C PRO A 20 30.83 -25.46 22.19
N ARG A 21 31.70 -24.76 22.93
CA ARG A 21 32.26 -23.44 22.61
C ARG A 21 33.79 -23.54 22.67
N ALA A 22 34.49 -23.27 21.56
CA ALA A 22 35.95 -23.28 21.53
C ALA A 22 36.57 -21.91 21.87
N THR A 23 37.83 -21.93 22.33
CA THR A 23 38.70 -20.79 22.68
C THR A 23 39.91 -20.77 21.76
N SER A 24 40.46 -19.61 21.35
CA SER A 24 41.63 -18.94 21.98
C SER A 24 41.78 -17.48 21.49
N LYS A 25 42.25 -16.49 22.28
CA LYS A 25 43.64 -15.96 22.40
C LYS A 25 44.39 -15.84 21.04
N SER A 26 44.97 -14.71 20.61
CA SER A 26 45.74 -13.66 21.33
C SER A 26 45.66 -12.22 20.72
N LYS A 27 46.54 -11.29 21.15
CA LYS A 27 46.66 -9.82 20.89
C LYS A 27 48.18 -9.45 20.79
N PRO A 28 48.65 -8.17 20.64
CA PRO A 28 48.23 -7.01 19.81
C PRO A 28 49.41 -6.19 19.17
N SER A 29 49.13 -5.25 18.24
CA SER A 29 50.02 -4.12 17.85
C SER A 29 49.26 -3.17 16.88
N GLN A 30 49.56 -1.88 16.68
CA GLN A 30 50.13 -0.81 17.53
C GLN A 30 49.60 0.56 16.98
N ALA A 31 49.86 1.72 17.60
CA ALA A 31 49.26 3.01 17.22
C ALA A 31 50.27 4.18 17.11
N PHE A 32 49.95 5.13 16.21
CA PHE A 32 50.40 6.54 16.01
C PHE A 32 49.20 7.20 15.24
N SER A 33 48.66 8.41 15.49
CA SER A 33 49.22 9.79 15.57
C SER A 33 49.89 10.26 14.26
N GLU A 34 49.81 11.53 13.83
CA GLU A 34 49.49 12.79 14.55
C GLU A 34 48.68 13.81 13.70
N ASP A 35 48.43 15.02 14.23
CA ASP A 35 47.62 16.12 13.68
C ASP A 35 48.19 16.83 12.43
N THR A 36 47.39 17.75 11.80
CA THR A 36 47.74 19.20 11.67
C THR A 36 46.83 20.03 10.73
N HIS A 37 46.07 20.98 11.32
CA HIS A 37 45.66 22.34 10.87
C HIS A 37 45.03 22.72 9.48
N ASN A 38 43.90 23.44 9.60
CA ASN A 38 43.53 24.74 9.00
C ASN A 38 43.86 25.15 7.54
N SER A 39 42.83 25.66 6.84
CA SER A 39 42.93 26.97 6.13
C SER A 39 41.57 27.71 6.08
N LYS A 40 41.58 29.01 5.73
CA LYS A 40 40.48 29.98 6.04
C LYS A 40 40.53 31.26 5.20
N ARG A 41 39.55 31.51 4.32
CA ARG A 41 39.09 32.81 3.70
C ARG A 41 37.93 32.50 2.72
N LYS A 42 36.92 33.32 2.38
CA LYS A 42 36.52 34.77 2.45
C LYS A 42 36.57 35.56 1.11
N ARG A 43 35.36 35.86 0.60
CA ARG A 43 34.84 37.12 -0.02
C ARG A 43 35.32 37.56 -1.43
N GLY A 44 34.32 38.07 -2.17
CA GLY A 44 34.29 38.65 -3.53
C GLY A 44 33.03 38.09 -4.21
N GLN A 45 31.98 38.81 -4.64
CA GLN A 45 31.78 40.23 -4.99
C GLN A 45 32.76 40.73 -6.06
N ASP A 46 32.25 40.86 -7.29
CA ASP A 46 32.07 42.13 -8.01
C ASP A 46 30.87 41.98 -8.98
N GLU A 47 30.44 43.06 -9.64
CA GLU A 47 29.23 43.15 -10.49
C GLU A 47 29.61 43.50 -11.95
N ASP A 48 28.72 43.24 -12.90
CA ASP A 48 28.76 43.84 -14.25
C ASP A 48 27.33 43.91 -14.83
N GLU A 49 26.88 45.11 -15.20
CA GLU A 49 25.62 45.35 -15.96
C GLU A 49 25.90 45.39 -17.47
N VAL A 50 25.02 44.79 -18.28
CA VAL A 50 24.88 45.17 -19.71
C VAL A 50 23.41 45.10 -20.13
N ASP A 51 22.90 46.22 -20.64
CA ASP A 51 21.55 46.39 -21.23
C ASP A 51 21.56 46.09 -22.75
N GLY A 52 20.42 45.73 -23.36
CA GLY A 52 20.39 45.18 -24.74
C GLY A 52 19.02 44.93 -25.37
N ASP A 53 18.35 46.00 -25.78
CA ASP A 53 16.95 46.07 -26.27
C ASP A 53 16.61 45.36 -27.61
N SER A 54 15.30 45.03 -27.76
CA SER A 54 14.46 44.98 -28.97
C SER A 54 14.91 44.27 -30.27
N ALA A 55 14.11 43.26 -30.69
CA ALA A 55 13.75 43.03 -32.10
C ALA A 55 12.28 42.63 -32.27
N LYS A 56 11.61 43.09 -33.36
CA LYS A 56 10.16 42.94 -33.61
C LYS A 56 9.87 42.41 -35.01
N ASN A 57 9.11 41.32 -35.13
CA ASN A 57 8.55 40.85 -36.42
C ASN A 57 7.03 41.10 -36.48
N LYS A 58 6.51 41.46 -37.66
CA LYS A 58 5.14 41.97 -37.87
C LYS A 58 4.36 41.18 -38.93
N THR A 59 3.09 40.90 -38.66
CA THR A 59 2.02 40.61 -39.64
C THR A 59 0.65 40.67 -38.93
N ALA A 60 -0.47 41.06 -39.51
CA ALA A 60 -0.72 42.08 -40.55
C ALA A 60 -2.15 42.64 -40.32
N ARG A 61 -2.46 43.82 -40.89
CA ARG A 61 -3.69 44.59 -40.59
C ARG A 61 -4.73 44.50 -41.71
N VAL A 62 -5.95 44.08 -41.36
CA VAL A 62 -7.18 44.40 -42.12
C VAL A 62 -8.23 44.92 -41.13
N THR A 63 -9.04 45.90 -41.54
CA THR A 63 -9.96 46.67 -40.68
C THR A 63 -11.31 46.88 -41.36
N ARG A 64 -12.33 47.30 -40.56
CA ARG A 64 -13.70 47.78 -40.88
C ARG A 64 -14.77 46.74 -40.49
N ASN A 65 -15.92 47.10 -39.90
CA ASN A 65 -16.47 48.40 -39.44
C ASN A 65 -17.26 48.22 -38.13
N ALA A 66 -17.68 49.31 -37.49
CA ALA A 66 -18.59 49.30 -36.33
C ALA A 66 -19.98 49.85 -36.68
N THR A 67 -21.01 49.31 -36.02
CA THR A 67 -22.40 49.81 -35.96
C THR A 67 -23.01 49.42 -34.61
N ALA A 68 -24.11 50.06 -34.20
CA ALA A 68 -24.51 50.19 -32.80
C ALA A 68 -25.62 49.22 -32.31
N GLU A 69 -25.82 49.23 -30.98
CA GLU A 69 -27.00 48.85 -30.18
C GLU A 69 -27.84 47.60 -30.53
N ALA A 70 -27.93 46.66 -29.58
CA ALA A 70 -29.22 46.22 -29.00
C ALA A 70 -29.02 45.35 -27.74
N ALA A 71 -30.11 45.12 -27.00
CA ALA A 71 -30.19 44.58 -25.65
C ALA A 71 -30.04 43.04 -25.48
N GLU A 72 -29.84 42.64 -24.22
CA GLU A 72 -30.22 41.38 -23.55
C GLU A 72 -29.70 40.00 -24.03
N GLY A 73 -29.28 39.17 -23.04
CA GLY A 73 -29.96 37.87 -22.93
C GLY A 73 -29.17 36.56 -22.80
N VAL A 74 -27.93 36.50 -22.27
CA VAL A 74 -27.31 35.19 -21.90
C VAL A 74 -26.53 35.23 -20.57
N GLU A 75 -27.23 35.24 -19.44
CA GLU A 75 -26.66 34.69 -18.20
C GLU A 75 -26.85 33.16 -18.21
N GLY A 76 -25.76 32.43 -18.49
CA GLY A 76 -25.83 30.98 -18.63
C GLY A 76 -24.49 30.23 -18.63
N GLU A 77 -23.35 30.93 -18.65
CA GLU A 77 -22.05 30.28 -18.58
C GLU A 77 -21.75 29.80 -17.16
N THR A 78 -22.18 28.57 -16.87
CA THR A 78 -21.95 27.92 -15.59
C THR A 78 -20.48 27.54 -15.47
N ILE A 79 -19.68 28.46 -14.92
CA ILE A 79 -18.30 28.18 -14.52
C ILE A 79 -18.34 27.02 -13.53
N ARG A 80 -17.85 25.86 -13.97
CA ARG A 80 -17.59 24.70 -13.11
C ARG A 80 -16.43 25.03 -12.17
N GLN A 81 -16.72 25.74 -11.09
CA GLN A 81 -15.84 25.80 -9.94
C GLN A 81 -15.66 24.37 -9.41
N THR A 82 -14.43 23.87 -9.49
CA THR A 82 -14.02 22.58 -8.94
C THR A 82 -14.16 22.62 -7.41
N CYS A 83 -14.95 21.73 -6.84
CA CYS A 83 -15.29 21.71 -5.40
C CYS A 83 -14.08 21.54 -4.47
N ASP A 84 -12.92 21.19 -5.02
CA ASP A 84 -11.68 20.92 -4.30
C ASP A 84 -11.07 22.17 -3.65
N ASP A 85 -11.27 23.35 -4.23
CA ASP A 85 -10.75 24.62 -3.68
C ASP A 85 -11.68 25.25 -2.61
N GLN A 86 -12.95 24.85 -2.54
CA GLN A 86 -13.90 25.44 -1.60
C GLN A 86 -13.51 25.09 -0.16
N GLU A 87 -13.16 26.09 0.65
CA GLU A 87 -12.75 25.86 2.03
C GLU A 87 -13.90 25.40 2.92
N LEU A 88 -13.63 24.47 3.84
CA LEU A 88 -14.60 24.04 4.84
C LEU A 88 -15.05 25.22 5.73
N SER A 89 -16.36 25.29 5.99
CA SER A 89 -16.92 26.24 6.95
C SER A 89 -16.42 25.94 8.37
N LEU A 90 -16.58 26.90 9.30
CA LEU A 90 -16.20 26.68 10.70
C LEU A 90 -17.02 25.56 11.36
N ALA A 91 -18.25 25.31 10.90
CA ALA A 91 -19.09 24.20 11.35
C ALA A 91 -18.61 22.86 10.78
N ASP A 92 -18.40 22.77 9.46
CA ASP A 92 -17.84 21.56 8.82
C ASP A 92 -16.48 21.20 9.43
N LEU A 93 -15.61 22.20 9.67
CA LEU A 93 -14.31 22.01 10.30
C LEU A 93 -14.43 21.59 11.77
N ALA A 94 -15.51 21.95 12.47
CA ALA A 94 -15.77 21.49 13.82
C ALA A 94 -16.16 20.01 13.90
N GLU A 95 -16.86 19.50 12.89
CA GLU A 95 -17.18 18.07 12.71
C GLU A 95 -16.00 17.27 12.14
N ALA A 96 -15.24 17.86 11.23
CA ALA A 96 -14.20 17.17 10.46
C ALA A 96 -12.97 16.79 11.29
N VAL A 97 -12.61 17.57 12.32
CA VAL A 97 -11.50 17.24 13.22
C VAL A 97 -11.77 15.96 14.04
N PRO A 98 -12.89 15.79 14.77
CA PRO A 98 -13.21 14.51 15.40
C PRO A 98 -13.55 13.41 14.39
N ALA A 99 -14.03 13.73 13.19
CA ALA A 99 -14.16 12.74 12.11
C ALA A 99 -12.79 12.17 11.68
N LEU A 100 -11.74 13.00 11.61
CA LEU A 100 -10.36 12.57 11.33
C LEU A 100 -9.81 11.65 12.43
N GLU A 101 -10.13 11.93 13.69
CA GLU A 101 -9.78 11.06 14.82
C GLU A 101 -10.50 9.70 14.75
N LYS A 102 -11.79 9.68 14.43
CA LYS A 102 -12.57 8.45 14.17
C LYS A 102 -12.00 7.66 12.98
N MET A 103 -11.70 8.32 11.86
CA MET A 103 -11.11 7.68 10.66
C MET A 103 -9.75 7.04 10.99
N HIS A 104 -8.88 7.75 11.69
CA HIS A 104 -7.59 7.22 12.15
C HIS A 104 -7.72 6.16 13.26
N ALA A 105 -8.83 6.07 13.99
CA ALA A 105 -9.14 4.94 14.86
C ALA A 105 -9.50 3.70 14.01
N ARG A 106 -10.49 3.83 13.11
CA ARG A 106 -10.89 2.76 12.17
C ARG A 106 -9.71 2.16 11.38
N MET A 107 -8.75 3.01 10.96
CA MET A 107 -7.54 2.56 10.25
C MET A 107 -6.52 1.80 11.12
N ARG A 108 -6.58 1.96 12.45
CA ARG A 108 -5.74 1.26 13.44
C ARG A 108 -6.40 0.00 13.99
N ASP A 109 -7.73 -0.07 14.06
CA ASP A 109 -8.45 -1.23 14.57
C ASP A 109 -8.06 -2.50 13.79
N GLY A 110 -7.63 -3.53 14.53
CA GLY A 110 -7.07 -4.77 13.97
C GLY A 110 -5.56 -4.76 13.67
N LYS A 111 -4.83 -3.65 13.81
CA LYS A 111 -3.38 -3.56 13.53
C LYS A 111 -2.56 -3.17 14.76
N ARG A 112 -1.80 -4.12 15.32
CA ARG A 112 -0.95 -3.91 16.52
C ARG A 112 0.15 -2.84 16.34
N GLN A 113 0.55 -2.55 15.11
CA GLN A 113 1.35 -1.38 14.74
C GLN A 113 0.92 -0.87 13.36
N LEU A 114 0.84 0.44 13.19
CA LEU A 114 1.02 1.05 11.87
C LEU A 114 2.48 0.81 11.46
N GLY A 115 2.72 0.45 10.20
CA GLY A 115 4.04 0.03 9.72
C GLY A 115 5.13 1.05 10.04
N LYS A 116 6.33 0.55 10.39
CA LYS A 116 7.49 1.42 10.72
C LYS A 116 7.72 2.42 9.59
N ARG A 117 7.77 3.72 9.93
CA ARG A 117 8.14 4.82 9.01
C ARG A 117 9.39 4.43 8.22
N ARG A 118 9.38 4.62 6.90
CA ARG A 118 10.62 4.53 6.09
C ARG A 118 11.53 5.68 6.55
N SER A 119 12.80 5.38 6.84
CA SER A 119 13.76 6.32 7.44
C SER A 119 14.22 7.46 6.52
N GLY A 120 13.79 7.48 5.26
CA GLY A 120 14.15 8.51 4.28
C GLY A 120 13.35 9.81 4.36
N ASP A 121 12.10 9.78 4.86
CA ASP A 121 11.23 10.95 4.87
C ASP A 121 11.19 11.60 6.27
N LYS A 122 11.83 12.76 6.38
CA LYS A 122 11.95 13.55 7.61
C LYS A 122 10.70 14.37 7.93
N PHE A 123 9.89 14.71 6.92
CA PHE A 123 8.77 15.65 7.03
C PHE A 123 7.39 14.97 6.93
N GLN A 124 7.34 13.63 6.94
CA GLN A 124 6.09 12.88 7.08
C GLN A 124 5.39 13.15 8.41
N LEU A 125 4.16 13.64 8.35
CA LEU A 125 3.23 13.67 9.47
C LEU A 125 2.70 12.26 9.76
N SER A 126 2.69 11.85 11.03
CA SER A 126 1.93 10.67 11.47
C SER A 126 0.51 11.09 11.84
N SER A 127 -0.44 10.16 11.87
CA SER A 127 -1.85 10.44 12.23
C SER A 127 -1.99 11.24 13.53
N SER A 128 -1.14 10.99 14.54
CA SER A 128 -1.05 11.79 15.76
C SER A 128 -0.76 13.28 15.52
N LEU A 129 0.17 13.59 14.63
CA LEU A 129 0.54 14.97 14.27
C LEU A 129 -0.52 15.62 13.39
N PHE A 130 -1.18 14.85 12.51
CA PHE A 130 -2.35 15.33 11.77
C PHE A 130 -3.46 15.83 12.70
N HIS A 131 -3.78 15.13 13.80
CA HIS A 131 -4.76 15.64 14.77
C HIS A 131 -4.30 16.95 15.43
N VAL A 132 -3.05 17.01 15.91
CA VAL A 132 -2.53 18.23 16.55
C VAL A 132 -2.53 19.41 15.56
N PHE A 133 -2.19 19.17 14.29
CA PHE A 133 -2.25 20.17 13.23
C PHE A 133 -3.70 20.57 12.91
N ALA A 134 -4.63 19.61 12.81
CA ALA A 134 -6.06 19.86 12.58
C ALA A 134 -6.69 20.74 13.69
N HIS A 135 -6.41 20.44 14.96
CA HIS A 135 -6.84 21.27 16.10
C HIS A 135 -6.23 22.67 16.06
N ARG A 136 -4.96 22.82 15.66
CA ARG A 136 -4.29 24.13 15.51
C ARG A 136 -4.84 24.95 14.35
N TYR A 137 -5.09 24.31 13.20
CA TYR A 137 -5.73 24.90 12.04
C TYR A 137 -7.16 25.36 12.36
N ARG A 138 -7.96 24.53 13.04
CA ARG A 138 -9.28 24.92 13.54
C ARG A 138 -9.22 26.08 14.54
N ALA A 139 -8.26 26.09 15.45
CA ALA A 139 -8.08 27.20 16.40
C ALA A 139 -7.70 28.52 15.71
N ALA A 140 -6.86 28.48 14.67
CA ALA A 140 -6.50 29.64 13.86
C ALA A 140 -7.70 30.17 13.06
N ARG A 141 -8.43 29.27 12.37
CA ARG A 141 -9.68 29.57 11.65
C ARG A 141 -10.74 30.21 12.56
N ASN A 142 -10.96 29.65 13.76
CA ASN A 142 -11.87 30.19 14.77
C ASN A 142 -11.45 31.58 15.28
N ALA A 143 -10.16 31.91 15.22
CA ALA A 143 -9.62 33.22 15.61
C ALA A 143 -9.53 34.21 14.44
N HIS A 144 -10.00 33.82 13.23
CA HIS A 144 -9.84 34.54 11.97
C HIS A 144 -8.39 34.94 11.68
N LYS A 145 -7.46 34.00 11.87
CA LYS A 145 -6.01 34.17 11.68
C LYS A 145 -5.41 32.97 10.95
N ASP A 146 -4.25 33.20 10.34
CA ASP A 146 -3.41 32.13 9.79
C ASP A 146 -2.82 31.24 10.89
N VAL A 147 -2.36 30.06 10.50
CA VAL A 147 -1.63 29.17 11.41
C VAL A 147 -0.24 29.73 11.68
N ASP A 148 0.08 29.90 12.96
CA ASP A 148 1.42 30.25 13.45
C ASP A 148 2.39 29.06 13.25
N TYR A 149 2.84 28.89 12.00
CA TYR A 149 3.70 27.78 11.57
C TYR A 149 5.06 27.77 12.28
N GLN A 150 5.62 28.94 12.57
CA GLN A 150 6.89 29.06 13.28
C GLN A 150 6.75 28.45 14.69
N ARG A 151 5.82 28.97 15.49
CA ARG A 151 5.57 28.47 16.85
C ARG A 151 5.10 27.01 16.86
N LEU A 152 4.38 26.56 15.84
CA LEU A 152 3.97 25.15 15.71
C LEU A 152 5.19 24.23 15.52
N SER A 153 6.14 24.62 14.66
CA SER A 153 7.40 23.90 14.40
C SER A 153 8.32 23.83 15.63
N GLU A 154 8.23 24.81 16.53
CA GLU A 154 9.01 24.87 17.76
C GLU A 154 8.48 23.94 18.86
N THR A 155 7.25 23.43 18.75
CA THR A 155 6.66 22.53 19.77
C THR A 155 7.25 21.12 19.75
N ASP A 156 7.14 20.42 20.89
CA ASP A 156 7.61 19.03 21.03
C ASP A 156 6.99 18.02 20.05
N ASN A 157 5.84 18.34 19.45
CA ASN A 157 5.18 17.48 18.47
C ASN A 157 5.86 17.54 17.09
N PHE A 158 6.35 18.70 16.68
CA PHE A 158 6.86 18.95 15.31
C PHE A 158 8.39 19.12 15.26
N LYS A 159 9.13 18.45 16.16
CA LYS A 159 10.60 18.56 16.26
C LYS A 159 11.36 18.36 14.95
N SER A 160 10.84 17.54 14.03
CA SER A 160 11.41 17.34 12.69
C SER A 160 11.35 18.57 11.78
N PHE A 161 10.42 19.50 12.03
CA PHE A 161 10.21 20.73 11.26
C PHE A 161 10.90 21.96 11.89
N ARG A 162 11.65 21.80 12.99
CA ARG A 162 12.36 22.93 13.65
C ARG A 162 13.36 23.55 12.68
N GLY A 163 13.16 24.82 12.32
CA GLY A 163 13.95 25.52 11.29
C GLY A 163 13.49 25.28 9.85
N HIS A 164 12.46 24.46 9.65
CA HIS A 164 11.87 24.11 8.36
C HIS A 164 10.37 24.48 8.34
N VAL A 165 10.09 25.76 8.58
CA VAL A 165 8.71 26.27 8.73
C VAL A 165 7.90 26.11 7.44
N GLU A 166 8.52 26.31 6.29
CA GLU A 166 7.88 26.17 4.98
C GLU A 166 7.49 24.73 4.65
N GLU A 167 8.27 23.73 5.09
CA GLU A 167 7.92 22.30 4.97
C GLU A 167 6.66 21.98 5.80
N LEU A 168 6.43 22.68 6.91
CA LEU A 168 5.21 22.52 7.71
C LEU A 168 4.00 23.24 7.09
N ARG A 169 4.21 24.42 6.47
CA ARG A 169 3.19 25.11 5.67
C ARG A 169 2.78 24.28 4.44
N ALA A 170 3.74 23.64 3.77
CA ALA A 170 3.50 22.73 2.64
C ALA A 170 2.66 21.49 2.99
N LYS A 171 2.44 21.20 4.29
CA LYS A 171 1.50 20.18 4.76
C LYS A 171 0.07 20.67 4.99
N GLU A 172 -0.21 21.97 4.87
CA GLU A 172 -1.58 22.50 4.97
C GLU A 172 -2.54 21.91 3.91
N PRO A 173 -2.17 21.77 2.62
CA PRO A 173 -3.05 21.14 1.62
C PRO A 173 -3.31 19.66 1.94
N GLU A 174 -2.28 18.91 2.35
CA GLU A 174 -2.40 17.51 2.77
C GLU A 174 -3.35 17.36 3.96
N LEU A 175 -3.30 18.30 4.92
CA LEU A 175 -4.28 18.42 6.00
C LEU A 175 -5.69 18.73 5.49
N LYS A 176 -5.88 19.74 4.62
CA LYS A 176 -7.20 20.12 4.09
C LYS A 176 -7.87 18.94 3.38
N VAL A 177 -7.13 18.21 2.55
CA VAL A 177 -7.63 16.99 1.87
C VAL A 177 -7.99 15.89 2.87
N ALA A 178 -7.13 15.60 3.85
CA ALA A 178 -7.40 14.58 4.86
C ALA A 178 -8.66 14.92 5.70
N VAL A 179 -8.83 16.19 6.07
CA VAL A 179 -9.97 16.69 6.85
C VAL A 179 -11.27 16.68 6.02
N LYS A 180 -11.24 17.14 4.75
CA LYS A 180 -12.37 17.01 3.80
C LYS A 180 -12.81 15.55 3.65
N LYS A 181 -11.85 14.64 3.41
CA LYS A 181 -12.12 13.21 3.23
C LYS A 181 -12.72 12.57 4.48
N ALA A 182 -12.17 12.86 5.66
CA ALA A 182 -12.67 12.30 6.92
C ALA A 182 -14.11 12.75 7.22
N LEU A 183 -14.45 14.01 6.92
CA LEU A 183 -15.82 14.51 7.05
C LEU A 183 -16.79 13.79 6.11
N ALA A 184 -16.40 13.61 4.84
CA ALA A 184 -17.21 12.88 3.86
C ALA A 184 -17.44 11.42 4.30
N GLU A 185 -16.37 10.68 4.63
CA GLU A 185 -16.45 9.29 5.12
C GLU A 185 -17.34 9.19 6.38
N GLN A 186 -17.22 10.14 7.31
CA GLN A 186 -18.03 10.14 8.52
C GLN A 186 -19.50 10.49 8.25
N ARG A 187 -19.79 11.41 7.32
CA ARG A 187 -21.17 11.72 6.90
C ARG A 187 -21.82 10.55 6.15
N GLU A 188 -21.06 9.75 5.39
CA GLU A 188 -21.59 8.52 4.78
C GLU A 188 -21.92 7.44 5.83
N ILE A 189 -21.10 7.33 6.88
CA ILE A 189 -21.36 6.43 8.01
C ILE A 189 -22.58 6.89 8.82
N ASP A 190 -22.64 8.17 9.17
CA ASP A 190 -23.70 8.73 10.03
C ASP A 190 -25.05 8.85 9.28
N ALA A 191 -25.04 8.96 7.94
CA ALA A 191 -26.22 8.80 7.09
C ALA A 191 -26.69 7.34 6.95
N GLY A 192 -26.00 6.38 7.56
CA GLY A 192 -26.34 4.95 7.51
C GLY A 192 -26.38 4.40 6.08
N LYS A 193 -25.51 4.91 5.19
CA LYS A 193 -25.54 4.68 3.74
C LYS A 193 -25.72 3.17 3.46
N PRO A 194 -26.87 2.74 2.91
CA PRO A 194 -27.17 1.33 2.79
C PRO A 194 -26.12 0.65 1.92
N MET A 195 -25.68 -0.53 2.36
CA MET A 195 -24.67 -1.32 1.65
C MET A 195 -25.07 -1.44 0.18
N LYS A 196 -24.19 -1.01 -0.75
CA LYS A 196 -24.46 -1.05 -2.20
C LYS A 196 -25.04 -2.43 -2.53
N ASN A 197 -26.21 -2.47 -3.18
CA ASN A 197 -26.82 -3.73 -3.57
C ASN A 197 -25.83 -4.56 -4.41
N ILE A 198 -25.92 -5.89 -4.33
CA ILE A 198 -25.00 -6.82 -4.99
C ILE A 198 -24.93 -6.49 -6.49
N ASP A 199 -26.07 -6.30 -7.16
CA ASP A 199 -26.15 -5.92 -8.58
C ASP A 199 -25.42 -4.60 -8.93
N ALA A 200 -25.22 -3.70 -7.95
CA ALA A 200 -24.50 -2.44 -8.15
C ALA A 200 -22.97 -2.64 -7.98
N LEU A 201 -22.56 -3.48 -7.04
CA LEU A 201 -21.17 -3.90 -6.88
C LEU A 201 -20.70 -4.76 -8.06
N GLU A 202 -21.52 -5.70 -8.53
CA GLU A 202 -21.23 -6.53 -9.71
C GLU A 202 -21.05 -5.69 -10.98
N LYS A 203 -21.85 -4.63 -11.18
CA LYS A 203 -21.67 -3.69 -12.29
C LYS A 203 -20.38 -2.88 -12.17
N GLU A 204 -20.05 -2.43 -10.96
CA GLU A 204 -18.81 -1.70 -10.68
C GLU A 204 -17.57 -2.57 -10.90
N ILE A 205 -17.61 -3.83 -10.43
CA ILE A 205 -16.60 -4.86 -10.70
C ILE A 205 -16.50 -5.12 -12.21
N ALA A 206 -17.60 -5.35 -12.92
CA ALA A 206 -17.59 -5.63 -14.35
C ALA A 206 -17.00 -4.48 -15.19
N MET A 207 -17.25 -3.22 -14.82
CA MET A 207 -16.62 -2.06 -15.48
C MET A 207 -15.12 -1.99 -15.20
N LEU A 208 -14.68 -2.23 -13.96
CA LEU A 208 -13.26 -2.32 -13.60
C LEU A 208 -12.55 -3.47 -14.33
N ASP A 209 -13.24 -4.59 -14.51
CA ASP A 209 -12.73 -5.80 -15.18
C ASP A 209 -12.59 -5.59 -16.70
N VAL A 210 -13.38 -4.70 -17.30
CA VAL A 210 -13.19 -4.22 -18.68
C VAL A 210 -12.01 -3.25 -18.77
N HIS A 211 -11.96 -2.23 -17.90
CA HIS A 211 -10.88 -1.25 -17.87
C HIS A 211 -9.51 -1.92 -17.67
N HIS A 212 -9.42 -2.92 -16.78
CA HIS A 212 -8.20 -3.69 -16.56
C HIS A 212 -7.76 -4.46 -17.83
N LYS A 213 -8.69 -5.04 -18.60
CA LYS A 213 -8.37 -5.74 -19.86
C LYS A 213 -7.91 -4.76 -20.93
N GLU A 214 -8.51 -3.58 -21.02
CA GLU A 214 -8.04 -2.51 -21.90
C GLU A 214 -6.63 -2.03 -21.52
N ASP A 215 -6.33 -1.84 -20.24
CA ASP A 215 -5.01 -1.40 -19.78
C ASP A 215 -3.95 -2.49 -20.01
N VAL A 216 -4.27 -3.75 -19.76
CA VAL A 216 -3.39 -4.88 -20.11
C VAL A 216 -3.14 -4.97 -21.63
N ALA A 217 -4.11 -4.58 -22.47
CA ALA A 217 -3.89 -4.47 -23.91
C ALA A 217 -3.00 -3.27 -24.28
N LYS A 218 -3.22 -2.10 -23.69
CA LYS A 218 -2.38 -0.89 -23.87
C LYS A 218 -0.93 -1.16 -23.46
N CYS A 219 -0.70 -1.79 -22.31
CA CYS A 219 0.64 -2.14 -21.84
C CYS A 219 1.36 -3.09 -22.80
N LYS A 220 0.68 -4.12 -23.33
CA LYS A 220 1.27 -5.04 -24.32
C LYS A 220 1.62 -4.35 -25.64
N GLN A 221 0.81 -3.39 -26.09
CA GLN A 221 1.14 -2.61 -27.28
C GLN A 221 2.38 -1.75 -27.03
N LEU A 222 2.43 -1.02 -25.90
CA LEU A 222 3.58 -0.19 -25.53
C LEU A 222 4.88 -1.01 -25.38
N GLU A 223 4.80 -2.25 -24.89
CA GLU A 223 5.95 -3.15 -24.75
C GLU A 223 6.52 -3.54 -26.13
N VAL A 224 5.65 -3.85 -27.11
CA VAL A 224 6.05 -4.08 -28.51
C VAL A 224 6.57 -2.81 -29.20
N ASP A 225 5.95 -1.66 -28.94
CA ASP A 225 6.39 -0.37 -29.50
C ASP A 225 7.79 0.02 -28.98
N ILE A 226 8.09 -0.27 -27.70
CA ILE A 226 9.41 -0.09 -27.09
C ILE A 226 10.43 -1.05 -27.70
N GLU A 227 10.11 -2.34 -27.82
CA GLU A 227 11.01 -3.36 -28.39
C GLU A 227 11.44 -2.98 -29.84
N GLN A 228 10.48 -2.56 -30.68
CA GLN A 228 10.77 -2.04 -32.02
C GLN A 228 11.60 -0.75 -32.00
N GLN A 229 11.42 0.11 -31.01
CA GLN A 229 12.21 1.34 -30.87
C GLN A 229 13.66 1.03 -30.47
N GLU A 230 13.88 0.07 -29.57
CA GLU A 230 15.22 -0.39 -29.17
C GLU A 230 15.96 -1.04 -30.35
N GLU A 231 15.29 -1.85 -31.17
CA GLU A 231 15.87 -2.38 -32.42
C GLU A 231 16.30 -1.26 -33.39
N GLN A 232 15.45 -0.25 -33.61
CA GLN A 232 15.78 0.89 -34.48
C GLN A 232 16.94 1.72 -33.95
N HIS A 233 17.02 1.96 -32.63
CA HIS A 233 18.15 2.64 -32.01
C HIS A 233 19.43 1.82 -32.14
N SER A 234 19.38 0.51 -31.86
CA SER A 234 20.51 -0.41 -32.01
C SER A 234 21.09 -0.41 -33.44
N LEU A 235 20.22 -0.52 -34.45
CA LEU A 235 20.60 -0.49 -35.86
C LEU A 235 21.15 0.87 -36.30
N THR A 236 20.68 1.97 -35.68
CA THR A 236 21.23 3.32 -35.90
C THR A 236 22.60 3.49 -35.25
N ILE A 237 22.81 2.93 -34.06
CA ILE A 237 24.10 2.91 -33.35
C ILE A 237 25.15 2.11 -34.13
N SER A 238 24.79 0.96 -34.73
CA SER A 238 25.71 0.18 -35.59
C SER A 238 26.20 0.99 -36.78
N LYS A 239 25.28 1.61 -37.55
CA LYS A 239 25.62 2.46 -38.70
C LYS A 239 26.53 3.64 -38.31
N LEU A 240 26.28 4.26 -37.16
CA LEU A 240 27.14 5.33 -36.64
C LEU A 240 28.54 4.79 -36.27
N LYS A 241 28.63 3.64 -35.60
CA LYS A 241 29.89 2.98 -35.26
C LYS A 241 30.71 2.63 -36.50
N GLU A 242 30.10 2.01 -37.51
CA GLU A 242 30.70 1.71 -38.81
C GLU A 242 31.24 2.98 -39.49
N SER A 243 30.46 4.07 -39.48
CA SER A 243 30.89 5.35 -40.07
C SER A 243 32.11 5.96 -39.35
N TYR A 244 32.16 5.87 -38.02
CA TYR A 244 33.30 6.35 -37.23
C TYR A 244 34.53 5.46 -37.39
N GLU A 245 34.38 4.14 -37.53
CA GLU A 245 35.50 3.23 -37.80
C GLU A 245 36.16 3.54 -39.16
N VAL A 246 35.36 3.85 -40.19
CA VAL A 246 35.87 4.31 -41.50
C VAL A 246 36.57 5.68 -41.40
N GLU A 247 36.02 6.62 -40.62
CA GLU A 247 36.61 7.95 -40.44
C GLU A 247 37.93 7.92 -39.65
N ILE A 248 38.00 7.10 -38.60
CA ILE A 248 39.24 6.81 -37.85
C ILE A 248 40.31 6.21 -38.78
N GLY A 249 39.94 5.28 -39.66
CA GLY A 249 40.88 4.69 -40.63
C GLY A 249 41.47 5.71 -41.61
N LYS A 250 40.69 6.70 -42.06
CA LYS A 250 41.19 7.80 -42.91
C LYS A 250 42.20 8.67 -42.15
N LEU A 251 41.82 9.13 -40.95
CA LEU A 251 42.67 9.97 -40.11
C LEU A 251 43.99 9.26 -39.72
N GLN A 252 43.97 7.94 -39.56
CA GLN A 252 45.18 7.14 -39.34
C GLN A 252 46.10 7.10 -40.58
N ASN A 253 45.55 7.02 -41.79
CA ASN A 253 46.33 7.08 -43.02
C ASN A 253 46.93 8.47 -43.23
N GLU A 254 46.14 9.54 -43.09
CA GLU A 254 46.60 10.93 -43.17
C GLU A 254 47.72 11.22 -42.16
N LEU A 255 47.57 10.75 -40.91
CA LEU A 255 48.61 10.85 -39.88
C LEU A 255 49.90 10.11 -40.25
N ASN A 256 49.80 8.95 -40.91
CA ASN A 256 50.97 8.20 -41.39
C ASN A 256 51.67 8.91 -42.57
N GLU A 257 50.91 9.50 -43.51
CA GLU A 257 51.46 10.30 -44.61
C GLU A 257 52.19 11.55 -44.10
N VAL A 258 51.57 12.33 -43.22
CA VAL A 258 52.21 13.52 -42.59
C VAL A 258 53.48 13.13 -41.82
N LYS A 259 53.45 11.98 -41.12
CA LYS A 259 54.63 11.45 -40.40
C LYS A 259 55.75 11.04 -41.37
N ALA A 260 55.42 10.44 -42.52
CA ALA A 260 56.38 10.13 -43.56
C ALA A 260 56.98 11.41 -44.18
N MET A 261 56.15 12.40 -44.54
CA MET A 261 56.61 13.69 -45.05
C MET A 261 57.54 14.42 -44.07
N ASN A 262 57.21 14.42 -42.78
CA ASN A 262 58.06 15.03 -41.74
C ASN A 262 59.43 14.31 -41.64
N SER A 263 59.46 12.96 -41.73
CA SER A 263 60.73 12.22 -41.76
C SER A 263 61.58 12.54 -42.99
N ALA A 264 60.97 12.65 -44.18
CA ALA A 264 61.68 13.04 -45.41
C ALA A 264 62.19 14.49 -45.37
N LEU A 265 61.39 15.43 -44.82
CA LEU A 265 61.80 16.82 -44.61
C LEU A 265 63.02 16.88 -43.66
N LYS A 266 63.02 16.07 -42.60
CA LYS A 266 64.12 16.00 -41.62
C LYS A 266 65.43 15.50 -42.24
N GLU A 267 65.37 14.48 -43.09
CA GLU A 267 66.51 14.00 -43.91
C GLU A 267 67.04 15.10 -44.84
N VAL A 268 66.16 15.82 -45.54
CA VAL A 268 66.54 16.93 -46.44
C VAL A 268 67.22 18.07 -45.68
N VAL A 269 66.72 18.40 -44.47
CA VAL A 269 67.30 19.42 -43.59
C VAL A 269 68.67 19.00 -43.05
N THR A 270 68.92 17.71 -42.79
CA THR A 270 70.27 17.23 -42.40
C THR A 270 71.23 17.09 -43.58
N GLY A 271 70.72 16.89 -44.81
CA GLY A 271 71.56 16.71 -46.01
C GLY A 271 72.01 18.01 -46.71
N ARG A 272 71.27 19.12 -46.59
CA ARG A 272 71.55 20.36 -47.34
C ARG A 272 72.59 21.28 -46.70
N GLY A 273 73.87 20.98 -46.91
CA GLY A 273 75.00 21.88 -46.64
C GLY A 273 75.09 23.11 -47.58
N LYS A 274 74.09 24.01 -47.60
CA LYS A 274 74.15 25.36 -48.22
C LYS A 274 73.22 26.32 -47.45
N SER A 275 73.80 27.22 -46.66
CA SER A 275 73.11 27.90 -45.55
C SER A 275 72.79 29.39 -45.73
N ALA A 276 72.94 29.96 -46.92
CA ALA A 276 72.76 31.41 -47.16
C ALA A 276 71.38 31.80 -47.73
N GLU A 277 70.78 30.96 -48.58
CA GLU A 277 69.65 31.37 -49.44
C GLU A 277 68.32 30.70 -49.06
N LEU A 278 68.36 29.62 -48.26
CA LEU A 278 67.20 28.84 -47.83
C LEU A 278 66.64 29.26 -46.46
N GLY A 279 67.27 30.23 -45.77
CA GLY A 279 66.92 30.61 -44.41
C GLY A 279 65.51 31.18 -44.26
N GLY A 280 64.99 31.85 -45.30
CA GLY A 280 63.60 32.33 -45.35
C GLY A 280 62.62 31.16 -45.45
N GLU A 281 62.76 30.32 -46.47
CA GLU A 281 61.88 29.15 -46.71
C GLU A 281 61.87 28.18 -45.51
N VAL A 282 63.02 27.92 -44.90
CA VAL A 282 63.13 27.03 -43.73
C VAL A 282 62.41 27.62 -42.51
N ASN A 283 62.47 28.93 -42.29
CA ASN A 283 61.70 29.57 -41.21
C ASN A 283 60.20 29.56 -41.53
N GLU A 284 59.79 29.91 -42.76
CA GLU A 284 58.37 29.91 -43.16
C GLU A 284 57.73 28.51 -43.07
N VAL A 285 58.46 27.45 -43.45
CA VAL A 285 58.02 26.05 -43.26
C VAL A 285 57.95 25.69 -41.77
N LYS A 286 58.90 26.15 -40.95
CA LYS A 286 58.94 25.89 -39.50
C LYS A 286 57.80 26.56 -38.76
N ASP A 287 57.45 27.79 -39.12
CA ASP A 287 56.32 28.54 -38.56
C ASP A 287 55.00 27.86 -38.95
N LYS A 288 54.84 27.43 -40.21
CA LYS A 288 53.67 26.64 -40.66
C LYS A 288 53.56 25.28 -39.95
N VAL A 289 54.68 24.62 -39.64
CA VAL A 289 54.67 23.38 -38.84
C VAL A 289 54.19 23.67 -37.41
N ALA A 290 54.67 24.74 -36.77
CA ALA A 290 54.22 25.12 -35.43
C ALA A 290 52.72 25.51 -35.39
N GLU A 291 52.22 26.20 -36.42
CA GLU A 291 50.81 26.56 -36.56
C GLU A 291 49.92 25.30 -36.78
N LEU A 292 50.38 24.33 -37.59
CA LEU A 292 49.71 23.05 -37.77
C LEU A 292 49.73 22.17 -36.52
N GLU A 293 50.83 22.18 -35.74
CA GLU A 293 50.90 21.50 -34.44
C GLU A 293 49.91 22.12 -33.45
N GLN A 294 49.89 23.45 -33.28
CA GLN A 294 48.90 24.12 -32.44
C GLN A 294 47.45 23.83 -32.88
N LYS A 295 47.17 23.86 -34.19
CA LYS A 295 45.84 23.57 -34.72
C LYS A 295 45.41 22.13 -34.40
N LYS A 296 46.31 21.16 -34.56
CA LYS A 296 46.08 19.75 -34.21
C LYS A 296 45.83 19.58 -32.70
N GLU A 297 46.62 20.24 -31.85
CA GLU A 297 46.41 20.23 -30.39
C GLU A 297 45.00 20.76 -30.05
N ALA A 298 44.59 21.88 -30.65
CA ALA A 298 43.29 22.50 -30.45
C ALA A 298 42.13 21.60 -30.93
N GLU A 299 42.28 20.95 -32.10
CA GLU A 299 41.27 20.01 -32.62
C GLU A 299 41.16 18.76 -31.75
N LEU A 300 42.27 18.19 -31.26
CA LEU A 300 42.25 17.06 -30.32
C LEU A 300 41.55 17.43 -29.01
N VAL A 301 41.81 18.62 -28.46
CA VAL A 301 41.08 19.14 -27.28
C VAL A 301 39.59 19.35 -27.58
N ALA A 302 39.23 19.83 -28.77
CA ALA A 302 37.83 20.00 -29.20
C ALA A 302 37.10 18.66 -29.45
N PHE A 303 37.82 17.59 -29.80
CA PHE A 303 37.28 16.23 -29.87
C PHE A 303 37.12 15.61 -28.47
N GLY A 304 38.12 15.74 -27.59
CA GLY A 304 38.05 15.29 -26.20
C GLY A 304 36.89 15.93 -25.44
N ASN A 305 36.70 17.24 -25.58
CA ASN A 305 35.56 17.97 -25.00
C ASN A 305 34.20 17.52 -25.56
N ARG A 306 34.13 17.10 -26.83
CA ARG A 306 32.91 16.53 -27.43
C ARG A 306 32.62 15.11 -26.93
N LEU A 307 33.64 14.28 -26.75
CA LEU A 307 33.51 12.95 -26.14
C LEU A 307 33.06 13.06 -24.68
N ALA A 308 33.75 13.85 -23.86
CA ALA A 308 33.39 14.09 -22.45
C ALA A 308 32.00 14.74 -22.27
N ARG A 309 31.42 15.33 -23.32
CA ARG A 309 30.01 15.80 -23.32
C ARG A 309 29.03 14.66 -23.67
N LYS A 310 29.36 13.80 -24.64
CA LYS A 310 28.57 12.59 -24.96
C LYS A 310 28.54 11.62 -23.77
N GLU A 311 29.70 11.34 -23.15
CA GLU A 311 29.84 10.45 -21.99
C GLU A 311 28.98 10.91 -20.81
N ARG A 312 29.05 12.19 -20.43
CA ARG A 312 28.19 12.75 -19.36
C ARG A 312 26.70 12.65 -19.70
N GLY A 313 26.32 12.78 -20.97
CA GLY A 313 24.94 12.54 -21.42
C GLY A 313 24.48 11.09 -21.22
N LEU A 314 25.32 10.12 -21.62
CA LEU A 314 25.04 8.70 -21.44
C LEU A 314 25.01 8.28 -19.96
N VAL A 315 25.91 8.81 -19.13
CA VAL A 315 25.90 8.60 -17.67
C VAL A 315 24.58 9.11 -17.09
N ALA A 316 24.18 10.36 -17.38
CA ALA A 316 22.92 10.93 -16.89
C ALA A 316 21.68 10.14 -17.35
N GLN A 317 21.66 9.63 -18.58
CA GLN A 317 20.59 8.73 -19.06
C GLN A 317 20.57 7.41 -18.29
N SER A 318 21.74 6.81 -18.02
CA SER A 318 21.84 5.56 -17.26
C SER A 318 21.39 5.73 -15.80
N GLU A 319 21.68 6.87 -15.18
CA GLU A 319 21.23 7.21 -13.83
C GLU A 319 19.73 7.47 -13.77
N ALA A 320 19.16 8.14 -14.78
CA ALA A 320 17.72 8.35 -14.91
C ALA A 320 16.95 7.02 -15.06
N MET A 321 17.39 6.14 -15.98
CA MET A 321 16.78 4.82 -16.14
C MET A 321 16.88 3.96 -14.86
N LYS A 322 18.01 4.05 -14.15
CA LYS A 322 18.21 3.38 -12.86
C LYS A 322 17.28 3.93 -11.76
N ALA A 323 17.00 5.23 -11.74
CA ALA A 323 16.06 5.84 -10.82
C ALA A 323 14.62 5.39 -11.09
N GLU A 324 14.20 5.34 -12.36
CA GLU A 324 12.89 4.80 -12.76
C GLU A 324 12.73 3.32 -12.40
N LEU A 325 13.77 2.50 -12.59
CA LEU A 325 13.77 1.09 -12.21
C LEU A 325 13.56 0.91 -10.68
N GLU A 326 14.19 1.74 -9.84
CA GLU A 326 13.94 1.74 -8.39
C GLU A 326 12.57 2.33 -8.00
N ARG A 327 12.03 3.28 -8.77
CA ARG A 327 10.64 3.77 -8.60
C ARG A 327 9.64 2.62 -8.85
N ILE A 328 9.81 1.91 -9.97
CA ILE A 328 8.98 0.77 -10.38
C ILE A 328 9.06 -0.37 -9.35
N LYS A 329 10.26 -0.76 -8.90
CA LYS A 329 10.41 -1.70 -7.76
C LYS A 329 9.69 -1.22 -6.50
N GLY A 330 9.78 0.08 -6.22
CA GLY A 330 9.10 0.73 -5.10
C GLY A 330 7.57 0.64 -5.18
N GLU A 331 7.00 0.57 -6.39
CA GLU A 331 5.57 0.44 -6.68
C GLU A 331 5.10 -1.01 -6.71
N TRP A 332 5.82 -1.93 -7.36
CA TRP A 332 5.57 -3.38 -7.26
C TRP A 332 5.49 -3.83 -5.80
N ALA A 333 6.43 -3.37 -4.97
CA ALA A 333 6.41 -3.69 -3.55
C ALA A 333 5.25 -3.01 -2.78
N LYS A 334 4.56 -1.98 -3.31
CA LYS A 334 3.28 -1.49 -2.74
C LYS A 334 2.15 -2.47 -3.10
N LEU A 335 2.04 -2.83 -4.38
CA LEU A 335 1.02 -3.74 -4.92
C LEU A 335 1.06 -5.12 -4.25
N GLU A 336 2.25 -5.69 -4.04
CA GLU A 336 2.44 -6.94 -3.29
C GLU A 336 1.87 -6.84 -1.86
N ARG A 337 2.15 -5.74 -1.15
CA ARG A 337 1.57 -5.44 0.17
C ARG A 337 0.09 -5.06 0.12
N GLU A 338 -0.50 -4.93 -1.06
CA GLU A 338 -1.93 -4.73 -1.27
C GLU A 338 -2.62 -6.05 -1.56
N GLN A 339 -2.03 -6.91 -2.38
CA GLN A 339 -2.47 -8.29 -2.55
C GLN A 339 -2.57 -9.00 -1.20
N SER A 340 -1.50 -9.02 -0.39
CA SER A 340 -1.52 -9.65 0.94
C SER A 340 -2.53 -9.03 1.92
N ARG A 341 -3.03 -7.80 1.69
CA ARG A 341 -4.12 -7.20 2.49
C ARG A 341 -5.49 -7.68 2.02
N HIS A 342 -5.67 -7.89 0.71
CA HIS A 342 -6.89 -8.48 0.16
C HIS A 342 -6.98 -9.96 0.52
N ASP A 343 -5.90 -10.74 0.33
CA ASP A 343 -5.83 -12.16 0.69
C ASP A 343 -6.23 -12.39 2.17
N PHE A 344 -5.70 -11.57 3.08
CA PHE A 344 -6.05 -11.62 4.51
C PHE A 344 -7.51 -11.24 4.79
N GLN A 345 -8.09 -10.31 4.04
CA GLN A 345 -9.52 -9.98 4.18
C GLN A 345 -10.41 -11.11 3.64
N VAL A 346 -10.06 -11.71 2.51
CA VAL A 346 -10.76 -12.87 1.93
C VAL A 346 -10.75 -14.04 2.91
N GLN A 347 -9.58 -14.40 3.45
CA GLN A 347 -9.46 -15.44 4.47
C GLN A 347 -10.36 -15.14 5.69
N ARG A 348 -10.34 -13.89 6.18
CA ARG A 348 -11.19 -13.50 7.32
C ARG A 348 -12.68 -13.62 6.99
N TYR A 349 -13.10 -13.31 5.76
CA TYR A 349 -14.50 -13.52 5.34
C TYR A 349 -14.87 -15.00 5.26
N THR A 350 -14.00 -15.87 4.75
CA THR A 350 -14.25 -17.32 4.77
C THR A 350 -14.31 -17.87 6.20
N ASP A 351 -13.45 -17.40 7.11
CA ASP A 351 -13.49 -17.79 8.53
C ASP A 351 -14.83 -17.41 9.18
N TRP A 352 -15.31 -16.18 8.96
CA TRP A 352 -16.63 -15.73 9.44
C TRP A 352 -17.77 -16.54 8.83
N GLN A 353 -17.69 -16.89 7.54
CA GLN A 353 -18.72 -17.68 6.87
C GLN A 353 -18.81 -19.09 7.48
N CYS A 354 -17.68 -19.76 7.71
CA CYS A 354 -17.66 -21.06 8.39
C CYS A 354 -18.25 -21.00 9.81
N VAL A 355 -17.99 -19.93 10.58
CA VAL A 355 -18.61 -19.72 11.91
C VAL A 355 -20.12 -19.53 11.80
N ILE A 356 -20.60 -18.75 10.83
CA ILE A 356 -22.03 -18.53 10.57
C ILE A 356 -22.73 -19.85 10.21
N ASP A 357 -22.14 -20.65 9.32
CA ASP A 357 -22.76 -21.90 8.87
C ASP A 357 -22.72 -23.00 9.95
N THR A 358 -21.67 -23.02 10.79
CA THR A 358 -21.65 -23.86 12.01
C THR A 358 -22.79 -23.46 12.95
N ALA A 359 -22.98 -22.16 13.21
CA ALA A 359 -24.05 -21.67 14.08
C ALA A 359 -25.47 -21.90 13.53
N LYS A 360 -25.65 -21.99 12.21
CA LYS A 360 -26.91 -22.46 11.58
C LYS A 360 -27.15 -23.94 11.90
N TYR A 361 -26.15 -24.78 11.65
CA TYR A 361 -26.24 -26.22 11.88
C TYR A 361 -26.54 -26.56 13.35
N ASP A 362 -25.82 -25.93 14.29
CA ASP A 362 -26.08 -26.10 15.74
C ASP A 362 -27.50 -25.69 16.13
N ARG A 363 -28.05 -24.64 15.48
CA ARG A 363 -29.44 -24.20 15.70
C ARG A 363 -30.47 -25.17 15.11
N GLU A 364 -30.22 -25.72 13.93
CA GLU A 364 -31.08 -26.74 13.30
C GLU A 364 -31.14 -28.00 14.17
N VAL A 365 -29.98 -28.47 14.64
CA VAL A 365 -29.87 -29.60 15.60
C VAL A 365 -30.58 -29.28 16.92
N ALA A 366 -30.49 -28.06 17.44
CA ALA A 366 -31.21 -27.66 18.65
C ALA A 366 -32.75 -27.69 18.46
N ILE A 367 -33.25 -27.20 17.31
CA ILE A 367 -34.67 -27.23 16.97
C ILE A 367 -35.19 -28.66 16.82
N GLU A 368 -34.42 -29.56 16.17
CA GLU A 368 -34.82 -30.97 16.04
C GLU A 368 -34.88 -31.68 17.40
N ASN A 369 -33.90 -31.44 18.27
CA ASN A 369 -33.92 -31.96 19.65
C ASN A 369 -35.13 -31.43 20.45
N GLU A 370 -35.49 -30.16 20.31
CA GLU A 370 -36.67 -29.59 20.97
C GLU A 370 -37.97 -30.23 20.45
N ASN A 371 -38.08 -30.43 19.14
CA ASN A 371 -39.23 -31.11 18.53
C ASN A 371 -39.37 -32.57 19.02
N VAL A 372 -38.25 -33.30 19.17
CA VAL A 372 -38.23 -34.65 19.75
C VAL A 372 -38.72 -34.64 21.21
N LEU A 373 -38.37 -33.62 22.00
CA LEU A 373 -38.85 -33.47 23.38
C LEU A 373 -40.34 -33.11 23.44
N ARG A 374 -40.80 -32.16 22.61
CA ARG A 374 -42.22 -31.79 22.47
C ARG A 374 -43.08 -32.99 22.11
N TYR A 375 -42.64 -33.82 21.17
CA TYR A 375 -43.35 -35.04 20.75
C TYR A 375 -43.44 -36.09 21.86
N LYS A 376 -42.36 -36.29 22.63
CA LYS A 376 -42.37 -37.17 23.81
C LYS A 376 -43.37 -36.67 24.86
N TRP A 377 -43.35 -35.37 25.18
CA TRP A 377 -44.23 -34.78 26.19
C TRP A 377 -45.72 -34.82 25.79
N ALA A 378 -46.03 -34.58 24.51
CA ALA A 378 -47.38 -34.74 23.98
C ALA A 378 -47.92 -36.17 24.20
N ARG A 379 -47.11 -37.19 23.86
CA ARG A 379 -47.46 -38.61 24.09
C ARG A 379 -47.61 -38.96 25.57
N GLU A 380 -46.83 -38.33 26.46
CA GLU A 380 -46.96 -38.50 27.91
C GLU A 380 -48.29 -37.91 28.43
N ASN A 381 -48.70 -36.75 27.92
CA ASN A 381 -50.00 -36.15 28.24
C ASN A 381 -51.18 -36.97 27.68
N GLU A 382 -51.06 -37.53 26.47
CA GLU A 382 -52.07 -38.45 25.91
C GLU A 382 -52.29 -39.64 26.86
N ARG A 383 -51.22 -40.29 27.32
CA ARG A 383 -51.27 -41.37 28.32
C ARG A 383 -51.87 -40.92 29.65
N ALA A 384 -51.51 -39.74 30.14
CA ALA A 384 -52.06 -39.20 31.38
C ALA A 384 -53.58 -38.93 31.26
N ASN A 385 -54.03 -38.43 30.11
CA ASN A 385 -55.46 -38.24 29.83
C ASN A 385 -56.21 -39.57 29.67
N GLU A 386 -55.62 -40.58 29.01
CA GLU A 386 -56.18 -41.94 28.98
C GLU A 386 -56.33 -42.53 30.39
N LEU A 387 -55.28 -42.45 31.22
CA LEU A 387 -55.31 -42.92 32.60
C LEU A 387 -56.35 -42.18 33.42
N LYS A 388 -56.47 -40.86 33.25
CA LYS A 388 -57.52 -40.06 33.88
C LYS A 388 -58.91 -40.54 33.46
N MET A 389 -59.20 -40.68 32.16
CA MET A 389 -60.51 -41.17 31.70
C MET A 389 -60.81 -42.59 32.21
N ARG A 390 -59.81 -43.46 32.37
CA ARG A 390 -59.98 -44.79 33.00
C ARG A 390 -60.29 -44.68 34.49
N LEU A 391 -59.67 -43.75 35.22
CA LEU A 391 -59.96 -43.49 36.64
C LEU A 391 -61.35 -42.86 36.83
N ASP A 392 -61.71 -41.86 36.02
CA ASP A 392 -63.03 -41.22 36.03
C ASP A 392 -64.14 -42.26 35.67
N SER A 393 -63.87 -43.15 34.72
CA SER A 393 -64.74 -44.29 34.38
C SER A 393 -64.83 -45.34 35.49
N HIS A 394 -63.70 -45.64 36.16
CA HIS A 394 -63.71 -46.54 37.33
C HIS A 394 -64.48 -45.93 38.50
N ALA A 395 -64.39 -44.61 38.73
CA ALA A 395 -65.18 -43.91 39.74
C ALA A 395 -66.68 -43.99 39.42
N ALA A 396 -67.08 -43.70 38.18
CA ALA A 396 -68.47 -43.84 37.72
C ALA A 396 -69.00 -45.29 37.78
N CYS A 397 -68.14 -46.29 37.62
CA CYS A 397 -68.47 -47.71 37.84
C CYS A 397 -68.43 -48.14 39.31
N CYS A 398 -68.01 -47.28 40.24
CA CYS A 398 -67.92 -47.58 41.68
C CYS A 398 -68.91 -46.79 42.55
N ASP A 399 -69.87 -46.09 41.93
CA ASP A 399 -71.11 -45.68 42.59
C ASP A 399 -72.00 -46.92 42.88
N THR A 400 -71.58 -47.75 43.83
CA THR A 400 -72.44 -48.59 44.68
C THR A 400 -71.63 -49.42 45.67
N GLU A 401 -72.13 -49.53 46.91
CA GLU A 401 -71.66 -50.48 47.92
C GLU A 401 -71.68 -51.93 47.39
N HIS A 402 -72.59 -52.22 46.45
CA HIS A 402 -72.76 -53.50 45.75
C HIS A 402 -71.49 -54.02 45.04
N CYS A 403 -70.61 -53.13 44.55
CA CYS A 403 -69.32 -53.53 43.97
C CYS A 403 -68.34 -54.03 45.05
N ILE A 404 -68.34 -53.40 46.22
CA ILE A 404 -67.52 -53.80 47.37
C ILE A 404 -68.07 -55.11 47.96
N GLU A 405 -69.37 -55.24 48.14
CA GLU A 405 -70.01 -56.49 48.60
C GLU A 405 -69.75 -57.65 47.63
N SER A 406 -69.83 -57.42 46.31
CA SER A 406 -69.52 -58.45 45.30
C SER A 406 -68.05 -58.90 45.33
N PHE A 407 -67.13 -57.99 45.66
CA PHE A 407 -65.70 -58.30 45.75
C PHE A 407 -65.37 -59.04 47.06
N VAL A 408 -65.82 -58.50 48.20
CA VAL A 408 -65.63 -59.10 49.54
C VAL A 408 -66.33 -60.45 49.66
N GLY A 409 -67.54 -60.58 49.12
CA GLY A 409 -68.29 -61.85 49.10
C GLY A 409 -67.53 -62.95 48.35
N LYS A 410 -66.98 -62.64 47.17
CA LYS A 410 -66.27 -63.61 46.31
C LYS A 410 -64.85 -63.95 46.80
N HIS A 411 -64.13 -63.01 47.41
CA HIS A 411 -62.78 -63.25 47.92
C HIS A 411 -62.70 -63.58 49.42
N SER A 412 -63.83 -63.77 50.08
CA SER A 412 -63.97 -64.23 51.47
C SER A 412 -63.21 -65.54 51.81
N HIS A 413 -62.80 -66.31 50.80
CA HIS A 413 -62.10 -67.60 50.97
C HIS A 413 -60.57 -67.53 50.83
N ASP A 414 -59.99 -66.49 50.22
CA ASP A 414 -58.53 -66.38 49.99
C ASP A 414 -57.89 -65.29 50.87
N ARG A 415 -57.45 -65.70 52.07
CA ARG A 415 -56.84 -64.80 53.09
C ARG A 415 -55.51 -64.14 52.68
N THR A 416 -54.93 -64.48 51.54
CA THR A 416 -53.63 -63.98 51.08
C THR A 416 -53.69 -62.55 50.54
N TYR A 417 -54.67 -62.24 49.69
CA TYR A 417 -54.74 -60.94 48.99
C TYR A 417 -55.01 -59.74 49.90
N PHE A 418 -55.63 -59.95 51.06
CA PHE A 418 -55.99 -58.86 51.98
C PHE A 418 -54.75 -58.13 52.55
N LEU A 419 -53.62 -58.85 52.69
CA LEU A 419 -52.35 -58.26 53.14
C LEU A 419 -51.74 -57.38 52.04
N GLU A 420 -51.71 -57.83 50.78
CA GLU A 420 -51.12 -57.07 49.68
C GLU A 420 -51.88 -55.77 49.39
N CYS A 421 -53.22 -55.81 49.42
CA CYS A 421 -54.04 -54.59 49.31
C CYS A 421 -53.80 -53.60 50.46
N SER A 422 -53.59 -54.10 51.70
CA SER A 422 -53.27 -53.22 52.84
C SER A 422 -51.93 -52.50 52.67
N VAL A 423 -50.92 -53.19 52.12
CA VAL A 423 -49.60 -52.62 51.82
C VAL A 423 -49.68 -51.58 50.71
N TYR A 424 -50.51 -51.81 49.68
CA TYR A 424 -50.74 -50.83 48.60
C TYR A 424 -51.46 -49.55 49.08
N LEU A 425 -52.44 -49.66 49.98
CA LEU A 425 -53.11 -48.49 50.54
C LEU A 425 -52.20 -47.68 51.49
N LEU A 426 -51.30 -48.35 52.22
CA LEU A 426 -50.26 -47.70 53.02
C LEU A 426 -49.19 -47.01 52.16
N SER A 427 -48.79 -47.57 51.02
CA SER A 427 -47.80 -46.95 50.13
C SER A 427 -48.35 -45.73 49.37
N CYS A 428 -49.63 -45.77 48.95
CA CYS A 428 -50.31 -44.63 48.33
C CYS A 428 -50.52 -43.46 49.31
N SER A 429 -50.87 -43.73 50.57
CA SER A 429 -51.03 -42.67 51.59
C SER A 429 -49.69 -42.03 51.97
N LEU A 430 -48.59 -42.80 52.04
CA LEU A 430 -47.24 -42.26 52.25
C LEU A 430 -46.74 -41.38 51.08
N THR A 431 -47.01 -41.77 49.84
CA THR A 431 -46.60 -40.96 48.67
C THR A 431 -47.38 -39.65 48.55
N LEU A 432 -48.67 -39.63 48.90
CA LEU A 432 -49.46 -38.39 48.98
C LEU A 432 -48.94 -37.42 50.07
N CYS A 433 -48.56 -37.94 51.25
CA CYS A 433 -47.96 -37.11 52.31
C CYS A 433 -46.62 -36.49 51.86
N CYS A 434 -45.76 -37.29 51.20
CA CYS A 434 -44.48 -36.83 50.67
C CYS A 434 -44.59 -35.82 49.52
N TRP A 435 -45.74 -35.75 48.83
CA TRP A 435 -46.00 -34.73 47.81
C TRP A 435 -46.40 -33.39 48.44
N PHE A 436 -47.30 -33.41 49.44
CA PHE A 436 -47.72 -32.21 50.17
C PHE A 436 -46.58 -31.54 50.95
N TYR A 437 -45.73 -32.32 51.63
CA TYR A 437 -44.59 -31.80 52.40
C TYR A 437 -43.45 -31.19 51.53
N LYS A 438 -43.66 -31.07 50.21
CA LYS A 438 -42.67 -30.55 49.26
C LYS A 438 -43.15 -29.30 48.49
N GLN A 439 -44.29 -28.73 48.88
CA GLN A 439 -44.82 -27.45 48.39
C GLN A 439 -44.94 -26.38 49.49
N THR A 440 -44.38 -26.64 50.67
CA THR A 440 -44.26 -25.71 51.82
C THR A 440 -42.79 -25.54 52.19
#